data_AF-A0A7C6PMF0-F1
#
_entry.id   AF-A0A7C6PMF0-F1
#
_cell.length_a   1.000
_cell.length_b   1.000
_cell.length_c   1.000
_cell.angle_alpha   90.00
_cell.angle_beta   90.00
_cell.angle_gamma   90.00
#
_symmetry.space_group_name_H-M   'P 1'
#
loop_
_entity.id
_entity.type
_entity.pdbx_description
1 polymer ?
#
loop_
_entity_poly.entity_id
_entity_poly.type
_entity_poly.pdbx_seq_one_letter_code
_entity_poly.pdbx_strand_id
1 'polypeptide(L)'
;MGGRAPKRKGSNGERELVRLLGGQRVPLSGAAGGDYAGDVVVPGLGRGEVKRRRDGFRQIYGWLEGRDFLALRADRRDWLIVLPIERVLQLLKREVS
;
A
#
# COMPACT_ATOMS: atom_id res chain seq x y z
N MET A 1 1.55 -24.75 0.54
CA MET A 1 2.94 -24.27 0.29
C MET A 1 2.92 -23.10 -0.70
N GLY A 2 3.28 -21.88 -0.27
CA GLY A 2 3.27 -20.69 -1.14
C GLY A 2 4.53 -20.58 -2.00
N GLY A 3 4.38 -20.66 -3.32
CA GLY A 3 5.52 -20.63 -4.28
C GLY A 3 6.19 -19.26 -4.48
N ARG A 4 7.22 -19.23 -5.34
CA ARG A 4 7.96 -18.01 -5.73
C ARG A 4 7.11 -16.96 -6.48
N ALA A 5 6.06 -17.40 -7.18
CA ALA A 5 5.21 -16.53 -7.99
C ALA A 5 4.42 -15.48 -7.16
N PRO A 6 3.73 -15.85 -6.07
CA PRO A 6 3.13 -14.87 -5.14
C PRO A 6 4.11 -13.81 -4.62
N LYS A 7 5.34 -14.22 -4.23
CA LYS A 7 6.37 -13.31 -3.73
C LYS A 7 6.81 -12.29 -4.79
N ARG A 8 7.00 -12.74 -6.04
CA ARG A 8 7.32 -11.85 -7.17
C ARG A 8 6.18 -10.88 -7.48
N LYS A 9 4.92 -11.32 -7.41
CA LYS A 9 3.73 -10.47 -7.64
C LYS A 9 3.65 -9.31 -6.64
N GLY A 10 3.94 -9.59 -5.36
CA GLY A 10 4.01 -8.57 -4.29
C GLY A 10 5.13 -7.55 -4.54
N SER A 11 6.37 -8.03 -4.67
CA SER A 11 7.53 -7.14 -4.88
C SER A 11 7.41 -6.27 -6.14
N ASN A 12 6.81 -6.78 -7.22
CA ASN A 12 6.56 -5.98 -8.42
C ASN A 12 5.50 -4.90 -8.20
N GLY A 13 4.47 -5.18 -7.40
CA GLY A 13 3.45 -4.18 -7.05
C GLY A 13 4.03 -3.03 -6.24
N GLU A 14 4.82 -3.35 -5.21
CA GLU A 14 5.49 -2.34 -4.37
C GLU A 14 6.44 -1.46 -5.19
N ARG A 15 7.26 -2.07 -6.07
CA ARG A 15 8.18 -1.31 -6.93
C ARG A 15 7.47 -0.38 -7.89
N GLU A 16 6.37 -0.84 -8.48
CA GLU A 16 5.56 -0.03 -9.40
C GLU A 16 4.96 1.17 -8.66
N LEU A 17 4.38 0.96 -7.48
CA LEU A 17 3.81 2.04 -6.67
C LEU A 17 4.87 3.04 -6.22
N VAL A 18 6.03 2.56 -5.76
CA VAL A 18 7.17 3.41 -5.38
C VAL A 18 7.63 4.28 -6.54
N ARG A 19 7.68 3.72 -7.76
CA ARG A 19 8.03 4.48 -8.97
C ARG A 19 6.99 5.55 -9.32
N LEU A 20 5.71 5.27 -9.10
CA LEU A 20 4.61 6.21 -9.38
C LEU A 20 4.55 7.36 -8.38
N LEU A 21 4.74 7.08 -7.10
CA LEU A 21 4.51 8.06 -6.02
C LEU A 21 5.80 8.68 -5.44
N GLY A 22 6.98 8.24 -5.89
CA GLY A 22 8.26 8.77 -5.40
C GLY A 22 8.61 8.37 -3.96
N GLY A 23 8.40 7.08 -3.63
CA GLY A 23 8.61 6.55 -2.26
C GLY A 23 9.78 5.57 -2.12
N GLN A 24 9.75 4.78 -1.05
CA GLN A 24 10.66 3.65 -0.84
C GLN A 24 9.94 2.45 -0.21
N ARG A 25 10.49 1.26 -0.42
CA ARG A 25 10.01 0.03 0.22
C ARG A 25 10.58 -0.07 1.62
N VAL A 26 9.80 -0.55 2.59
CA VAL A 26 10.34 -0.83 3.92
C VAL A 26 11.21 -2.10 3.86
N PRO A 27 12.48 -2.05 4.31
CA PRO A 27 13.37 -3.22 4.29
C PRO A 27 12.81 -4.41 5.09
N LEU A 28 13.15 -5.64 4.67
CA LEU A 28 12.81 -6.91 5.35
C LEU A 28 11.32 -7.26 5.50
N SER A 29 10.41 -6.37 5.12
CA SER A 29 8.95 -6.59 5.00
C SER A 29 8.57 -7.96 4.42
N GLY A 30 9.12 -8.30 3.25
CA GLY A 30 8.80 -9.55 2.56
C GLY A 30 9.46 -10.83 3.12
N ALA A 31 10.42 -10.70 4.04
CA ALA A 31 11.14 -11.82 4.66
C ALA A 31 10.59 -12.17 6.05
N ALA A 32 10.08 -11.18 6.79
CA ALA A 32 9.53 -11.36 8.13
C ALA A 32 8.21 -12.16 8.14
N GLY A 33 7.39 -12.05 7.09
CA GLY A 33 6.01 -12.55 7.13
C GLY A 33 5.14 -11.80 8.15
N GLY A 34 3.83 -11.78 7.94
CA GLY A 34 2.92 -11.02 8.82
C GLY A 34 2.78 -9.54 8.45
N ASP A 35 2.41 -8.71 9.43
CA ASP A 35 1.87 -7.36 9.25
C ASP A 35 2.79 -6.38 8.52
N TYR A 36 4.09 -6.66 8.47
CA TYR A 36 5.08 -5.80 7.84
C TYR A 36 5.31 -6.12 6.36
N ALA A 37 4.72 -7.18 5.81
CA ALA A 37 4.91 -7.60 4.42
C ALA A 37 3.99 -6.85 3.46
N GLY A 38 4.58 -6.05 2.55
CA GLY A 38 3.81 -5.25 1.59
C GLY A 38 3.94 -3.73 1.79
N ASP A 39 4.73 -3.29 2.77
CA ASP A 39 4.80 -1.88 3.17
C ASP A 39 5.69 -1.00 2.29
N VAL A 40 5.23 0.24 2.08
CA VAL A 40 5.96 1.34 1.45
C VAL A 40 5.87 2.61 2.29
N VAL A 41 6.80 3.53 2.09
CA VAL A 41 6.73 4.90 2.64
C VAL A 41 6.79 5.88 1.49
N VAL A 42 5.83 6.80 1.45
CA VAL A 42 5.67 7.79 0.38
C VAL A 42 5.68 9.19 1.00
N PRO A 43 6.58 10.10 0.57
CA PRO A 43 6.57 11.48 1.02
C PRO A 43 5.19 12.14 0.84
N GLY A 44 4.75 12.91 1.83
CA GLY A 44 3.41 13.51 1.82
C GLY A 44 2.29 12.56 2.23
N LEU A 45 2.30 11.29 1.81
CA LEU A 45 1.25 10.31 2.17
C LEU A 45 1.51 9.59 3.49
N GLY A 46 2.75 9.18 3.78
CA GLY A 46 3.11 8.42 4.99
C GLY A 46 3.46 6.95 4.68
N ARG A 47 3.28 6.06 5.65
CA ARG A 47 3.49 4.61 5.52
C ARG A 47 2.20 3.95 5.05
N GLY A 48 2.27 3.13 4.01
CA GLY A 48 1.10 2.43 3.49
C GLY A 48 1.39 0.99 3.10
N GLU A 49 0.30 0.23 3.02
CA GLU A 49 0.32 -1.18 2.65
C GLU A 49 -0.08 -1.36 1.18
N VAL A 50 0.52 -2.32 0.48
CA VAL A 50 0.27 -2.59 -0.95
C VAL A 50 -0.41 -3.95 -1.13
N LYS A 51 -1.68 -3.96 -1.57
CA LYS A 51 -2.41 -5.19 -1.88
C LYS A 51 -2.79 -5.27 -3.36
N ARG A 52 -2.41 -6.39 -3.97
CA ARG A 52 -2.90 -6.84 -5.29
C ARG A 52 -3.79 -8.06 -5.12
N ARG A 53 -5.06 -7.92 -5.49
CA ARG A 53 -6.10 -8.95 -5.31
C ARG A 53 -7.09 -8.91 -6.46
N ARG A 54 -7.71 -10.04 -6.80
CA ARG A 54 -8.77 -10.07 -7.83
C ARG A 54 -10.06 -9.43 -7.32
N ASP A 55 -10.36 -9.66 -6.04
CA ASP A 55 -11.57 -9.27 -5.30
C ASP A 55 -11.25 -9.04 -3.80
N GLY A 56 -12.26 -8.71 -2.98
CA GLY A 56 -12.13 -8.74 -1.51
C GLY A 56 -12.05 -7.38 -0.79
N PHE A 57 -12.97 -6.45 -1.07
CA PHE A 57 -13.00 -5.13 -0.41
C PHE A 57 -13.46 -5.15 1.06
N ARG A 58 -14.01 -6.26 1.57
CA ARG A 58 -14.46 -6.35 2.97
C ARG A 58 -13.32 -6.27 4.00
N GLN A 59 -12.07 -6.52 3.58
CA GLN A 59 -10.89 -6.51 4.45
C GLN A 59 -10.16 -5.16 4.48
N ILE A 60 -10.69 -4.12 3.81
CA ILE A 60 -10.03 -2.81 3.70
C ILE A 60 -9.67 -2.23 5.07
N TYR A 61 -10.60 -2.25 6.03
CA TYR A 61 -10.36 -1.72 7.37
C TYR A 61 -9.21 -2.43 8.09
N GLY A 62 -9.18 -3.78 8.04
CA GLY A 62 -8.10 -4.55 8.65
C GLY A 62 -6.75 -4.34 7.96
N TRP A 63 -6.73 -4.08 6.64
CA TRP A 63 -5.48 -3.76 5.94
C TRP A 63 -5.00 -2.31 6.18
N LEU A 64 -5.92 -1.40 6.52
CA LEU A 64 -5.60 -0.02 6.87
C LEU A 64 -5.17 0.15 8.34
N GLU A 65 -5.46 -0.83 9.20
CA GLU A 65 -5.14 -0.74 10.62
C GLU A 65 -3.63 -0.51 10.83
N GLY A 66 -3.29 0.58 11.54
CA GLY A 66 -1.90 0.98 11.77
C GLY A 66 -1.13 1.44 10.52
N ARG A 67 -1.82 1.85 9.46
CA ARG A 67 -1.25 2.38 8.21
C ARG A 67 -1.89 3.73 7.86
N ASP A 68 -1.13 4.62 7.24
CA ASP A 68 -1.62 5.93 6.82
C ASP A 68 -2.47 5.84 5.55
N PHE A 69 -2.17 4.85 4.69
CA PHE A 69 -2.91 4.59 3.46
C PHE A 69 -2.83 3.13 3.03
N LEU A 70 -3.73 2.75 2.12
CA LEU A 70 -3.74 1.44 1.47
C LEU A 70 -3.75 1.63 -0.05
N ALA A 71 -2.77 1.03 -0.72
CA ALA A 71 -2.74 0.97 -2.17
C ALA A 71 -3.33 -0.35 -2.67
N LEU A 72 -4.41 -0.26 -3.43
CA LEU A 72 -5.13 -1.40 -3.98
C LEU A 72 -5.02 -1.42 -5.49
N ARG A 73 -4.85 -2.62 -6.05
CA ARG A 73 -5.03 -2.83 -7.48
C ARG A 73 -5.63 -4.18 -7.78
N ALA A 74 -6.73 -4.16 -8.52
CA ALA A 74 -7.32 -5.35 -9.12
C ALA A 74 -6.59 -5.75 -10.40
N ASP A 75 -6.65 -7.03 -10.76
CA ASP A 75 -6.00 -7.51 -11.98
C ASP A 75 -6.53 -6.73 -13.21
N ARG A 76 -5.61 -6.16 -14.01
CA ARG A 76 -5.90 -5.32 -15.19
C ARG A 76 -6.71 -4.05 -14.89
N ARG A 77 -6.53 -3.47 -13.70
CA ARG A 77 -7.12 -2.18 -13.30
C ARG A 77 -6.02 -1.23 -12.83
N ASP A 78 -6.37 0.05 -12.71
CA ASP A 78 -5.48 1.06 -12.17
C ASP A 78 -5.36 0.96 -10.64
N TRP A 79 -4.33 1.61 -10.11
CA TRP A 79 -4.14 1.73 -8.67
C TRP A 79 -5.17 2.66 -8.04
N LEU A 80 -5.65 2.27 -6.86
CA LEU A 80 -6.46 3.10 -5.99
C LEU A 80 -5.70 3.35 -4.70
N ILE A 81 -5.77 4.58 -4.21
CA ILE A 81 -5.30 4.95 -2.87
C ILE A 81 -6.53 5.12 -1.98
N VAL A 82 -6.57 4.33 -0.91
CA VAL A 82 -7.60 4.42 0.11
C VAL A 82 -7.01 5.15 1.31
N LEU A 83 -7.70 6.20 1.75
CA LEU A 83 -7.34 7.03 2.89
C LEU A 83 -8.53 7.13 3.84
N PRO A 84 -8.31 7.09 5.16
CA PRO A 84 -9.30 7.60 6.12
C PRO A 84 -9.63 9.06 5.82
N ILE A 85 -10.88 9.47 6.06
CA ILE A 85 -11.32 10.83 5.75
C ILE A 85 -10.51 11.87 6.55
N GLU A 86 -10.12 11.54 7.78
CA GLU A 86 -9.28 12.37 8.65
C GLU A 86 -7.93 12.63 8.00
N ARG A 87 -7.37 11.63 7.30
CA ARG A 87 -6.10 11.77 6.59
C ARG A 87 -6.23 12.70 5.39
N VAL A 88 -7.32 12.61 4.65
CA VAL A 88 -7.63 13.54 3.54
C VAL A 88 -7.74 14.97 4.07
N LEU A 89 -8.48 15.19 5.16
CA LEU A 89 -8.62 16.50 5.79
C LEU A 89 -7.28 17.09 6.24
N GLN A 90 -6.37 16.26 6.77
CA GLN A 90 -5.02 16.70 7.14
C GLN A 90 -4.19 17.14 5.92
N LEU A 91 -4.30 16.43 4.80
CA LEU A 91 -3.59 16.75 3.56
C LEU A 91 -4.11 18.06 2.97
N LEU A 92 -5.43 18.23 2.86
CA LEU A 92 -6.04 19.45 2.33
C LEU A 92 -5.69 20.69 3.14
N LYS A 93 -5.59 20.59 4.47
CA LYS A 93 -5.16 21.72 5.32
C LYS A 93 -3.74 22.16 5.03
N ARG A 94 -2.84 21.23 4.70
CA ARG A 94 -1.42 21.52 4.41
C ARG A 94 -1.23 22.25 3.09
N GLU A 95 -2.13 22.07 2.12
CA GLU A 95 -2.02 22.73 0.80
C GLU A 95 -2.47 24.19 0.82
N VAL A 96 -3.26 24.58 1.83
CA VAL A 96 -3.79 25.94 1.99
C VAL A 96 -2.94 26.81 2.94
N SER A 97 -1.89 26.23 3.53
CA SER A 97 -0.96 26.91 4.46
C SER A 97 0.40 27.17 3.82
#